data_AF-A0A9Q0FSN7-F1
#
_entry.id   AF-A0A9Q0FSN7-F1
#
_cell.length_a   1.000
_cell.length_b   1.000
_cell.length_c   1.000
_cell.angle_alpha   90.00
_cell.angle_beta   90.00
_cell.angle_gamma   90.00
#
_symmetry.space_group_name_H-M   'P 1'
#
loop_
_entity.id
_entity.type
_entity.pdbx_description
1 polymer ?
#
loop_
_entity_poly.entity_id
_entity_poly.type
_entity_poly.pdbx_seq_one_letter_code
_entity_poly.pdbx_strand_id
1 'polypeptide(L)' 'MPDAHRSWFSANMTLKECENKCMKNCSCMAYANLKTEGKGSGCVLWFDELINMRTSGEYGQEIYIRLAASDLGMKLSKKI' A
#
# COMPACT_ATOMS: atom_id res chain seq x y z
N MET A 1 -13.27 -19.28 0.02
CA MET A 1 -11.93 -18.76 0.31
C MET A 1 -11.83 -17.44 -0.45
N PRO A 2 -11.74 -16.27 0.20
CA PRO A 2 -11.78 -15.03 -0.57
C PRO A 2 -10.45 -14.90 -1.32
N ASP A 3 -10.53 -14.86 -2.64
CA ASP A 3 -9.41 -14.62 -3.53
C ASP A 3 -8.79 -13.26 -3.19
N ALA A 4 -7.73 -13.29 -2.39
CA ALA A 4 -6.83 -12.15 -2.22
C ALA A 4 -5.96 -12.06 -3.49
N HIS A 5 -6.63 -11.88 -4.64
CA HIS A 5 -6.06 -12.01 -5.97
C HIS A 5 -4.83 -11.09 -6.05
N ARG A 6 -3.64 -11.70 -6.09
CA ARG A 6 -2.33 -11.02 -6.16
C ARG A 6 -2.06 -10.04 -5.02
N SER A 7 -2.20 -10.52 -3.78
CA SER A 7 -1.70 -9.82 -2.59
C SER A 7 -0.66 -10.66 -1.84
N TRP A 8 0.25 -9.99 -1.14
CA TRP A 8 1.23 -10.64 -0.27
C TRP A 8 1.22 -9.98 1.10
N PHE A 9 1.30 -10.78 2.16
CA PHE A 9 1.32 -10.28 3.52
C PHE A 9 2.54 -10.80 4.29
N SER A 10 2.96 -10.03 5.28
CA SER A 10 3.98 -10.43 6.26
C SER A 10 3.64 -9.83 7.61
N ALA A 11 3.67 -10.63 8.67
CA ALA A 11 3.34 -10.17 10.03
C ALA A 11 4.49 -9.42 10.72
N ASN A 12 5.73 -9.55 10.22
CA ASN A 12 6.94 -9.01 10.85
C ASN A 12 7.60 -7.93 9.98
N MET A 13 6.79 -7.00 9.46
CA MET A 13 7.29 -5.84 8.73
C MET A 13 6.69 -4.56 9.28
N THR A 14 7.53 -3.54 9.40
CA THR A 14 7.11 -2.17 9.66
C THR A 14 6.51 -1.53 8.41
N LEU A 15 5.76 -0.44 8.59
CA LEU A 15 5.20 0.34 7.48
C LEU A 15 6.28 0.79 6.48
N LYS A 16 7.44 1.24 7.00
CA LYS A 16 8.55 1.73 6.17
C LYS A 16 9.20 0.63 5.33
N GLU A 17 9.31 -0.58 5.88
CA GLU A 17 9.76 -1.74 5.12
C GLU A 17 8.73 -2.15 4.07
N CYS A 18 7.43 -2.01 4.39
CA CYS A 18 6.32 -2.26 3.47
C CYS A 18 6.37 -1.32 2.27
N GLU A 19 6.52 -0.01 2.52
CA GLU A 19 6.72 1.02 1.50
C GLU A 19 7.92 0.71 0.62
N ASN A 20 9.10 0.49 1.22
CA ASN A 20 10.32 0.17 0.48
C ASN A 20 10.16 -1.07 -0.42
N LYS A 21 9.44 -2.09 0.05
CA LYS A 21 9.21 -3.31 -0.72
C LYS A 21 8.23 -3.07 -1.88
N CYS A 22 7.20 -2.25 -1.66
CA CYS A 22 6.28 -1.84 -2.71
C CYS A 22 7.00 -1.03 -3.79
N MET A 23 7.80 -0.03 -3.40
CA MET A 23 8.52 0.83 -4.34
C MET A 23 9.53 0.06 -5.21
N LYS A 24 10.12 -1.01 -4.68
CA LYS A 24 11.03 -1.90 -5.42
C LYS A 24 10.34 -2.88 -6.38
N ASN A 25 9.03 -3.09 -6.24
CA ASN A 25 8.27 -3.98 -7.10
C ASN A 25 7.40 -3.14 -8.05
N CYS A 26 7.67 -3.17 -9.35
CA CYS A 26 6.94 -2.38 -10.34
C CYS A 26 5.46 -2.77 -10.47
N SER A 27 5.09 -3.99 -10.10
CA SER A 27 3.70 -4.43 -10.06
C SER A 27 2.98 -4.03 -8.78
N CYS A 28 3.68 -3.51 -7.75
CA CYS A 28 3.00 -3.09 -6.53
C CYS A 28 2.23 -1.78 -6.74
N MET A 29 0.96 -1.80 -6.39
CA MET A 29 0.02 -0.68 -6.56
C MET A 29 -0.47 -0.08 -5.24
N ALA A 30 -0.46 -0.85 -4.15
CA ALA A 30 -0.75 -0.32 -2.81
C ALA A 30 -0.09 -1.13 -1.69
N TYR A 31 0.01 -0.51 -0.52
CA TYR A 31 0.45 -1.15 0.71
C TYR A 31 -0.31 -0.62 1.93
N ALA A 32 -0.34 -1.40 3.00
CA ALA A 32 -0.93 -0.98 4.28
C ALA A 32 -0.34 -1.76 5.46
N ASN A 33 -0.48 -1.20 6.67
CA ASN A 33 -0.21 -1.93 7.90
C ASN A 33 -1.36 -2.88 8.24
N LEU A 34 -1.03 -4.10 8.66
CA LEU A 34 -2.02 -4.98 9.29
C LEU A 34 -2.28 -4.48 10.72
N LYS A 35 -3.51 -4.07 11.01
CA LYS A 35 -3.96 -3.72 12.37
C LYS A 35 -4.06 -5.00 13.20
N THR A 36 -2.94 -5.50 13.70
CA THR A 36 -2.91 -6.53 14.76
C THR A 36 -2.96 -5.82 16.11
N GLU A 37 -3.88 -6.24 16.99
CA GLU A 37 -4.18 -5.62 18.29
C GLU A 37 -2.92 -5.39 19.15
N GLY A 38 -2.32 -4.20 19.00
CA GLY A 38 -1.27 -3.68 19.88
C GLY A 38 0.17 -3.73 19.38
N LYS A 39 0.48 -4.27 18.19
CA LYS A 39 1.89 -4.30 17.70
C LYS A 39 2.19 -3.50 16.44
N GLY A 40 1.19 -3.08 15.66
CA GLY A 40 1.44 -2.30 14.43
C GLY A 40 2.43 -2.98 13.46
N SER A 41 2.67 -4.27 13.66
CA SER A 41 3.65 -5.08 12.95
C SER A 41 2.88 -5.92 11.97
N GLY A 42 3.09 -5.62 10.69
CA GLY A 42 2.53 -6.38 9.60
C GLY A 42 2.28 -5.50 8.39
N CYS A 43 2.51 -6.06 7.22
CA CYS A 43 2.44 -5.42 5.92
C CYS A 43 1.52 -6.25 5.04
N VAL A 44 0.67 -5.58 4.28
CA VAL A 44 -0.01 -6.15 3.12
C VAL A 44 0.36 -5.34 1.90
N LEU A 45 0.72 -6.03 0.82
CA LEU A 45 1.03 -5.49 -0.49
C LEU A 45 -0.04 -5.96 -1.46
N TRP A 46 -0.55 -5.05 -2.27
CA TRP A 46 -1.41 -5.35 -3.41
C TRP A 46 -0.65 -5.15 -4.71
N PHE A 47 -0.76 -6.12 -5.61
CA PHE A 47 -0.13 -6.09 -6.93
C PHE A 47 -1.17 -5.94 -8.03
N ASP A 48 -0.76 -5.28 -9.11
CA ASP A 48 -1.60 -4.96 -10.26
C ASP A 48 -2.86 -4.18 -9.84
N GLU A 49 -3.99 -4.38 -10.52
CA GLU A 49 -5.17 -3.55 -10.32
C GLU A 49 -5.83 -3.72 -8.94
N LEU A 50 -6.13 -2.58 -8.30
CA LEU A 50 -6.86 -2.53 -7.05
C LEU A 50 -8.38 -2.62 -7.32
N ILE A 51 -8.90 -3.84 -7.39
CA ILE A 51 -10.34 -4.10 -7.54
C ILE A 51 -11.03 -4.21 -6.17
N ASN A 52 -12.35 -3.96 -6.15
CA ASN A 52 -13.20 -4.12 -4.95
C ASN A 52 -12.86 -3.22 -3.74
N MET A 53 -12.15 -2.11 -3.94
CA MET A 53 -11.96 -1.12 -2.87
C MET A 53 -13.27 -0.41 -2.54
N ARG A 54 -13.57 -0.28 -1.24
CA ARG A 54 -14.72 0.48 -0.73
C ARG A 54 -14.26 1.39 0.40
N THR A 55 -14.75 2.62 0.41
CA THR A 55 -14.51 3.56 1.51
C THR A 55 -15.49 3.28 2.63
N SER A 56 -14.97 2.82 3.76
CA SER A 56 -15.71 2.72 5.01
C SER A 56 -15.26 3.86 5.92
N GLY A 57 -16.19 4.53 6.61
CA GLY A 57 -15.91 5.69 7.47
C GLY A 57 -15.02 5.36 8.68
N GLU A 58 -15.56 5.42 9.89
CA GLU A 58 -14.77 5.30 11.13
C GLU A 58 -14.05 3.94 11.32
N TYR A 59 -14.47 2.90 10.61
CA TYR A 59 -13.95 1.54 10.75
C TYR A 59 -12.98 1.12 9.62
N GLY A 60 -12.52 2.08 8.81
CA GLY A 60 -11.57 1.84 7.73
C GLY A 60 -10.15 1.47 8.19
N GLN A 61 -9.45 0.73 7.34
CA GLN A 61 -7.99 0.60 7.40
C GLN A 61 -7.36 1.66 6.51
N GLU A 62 -6.29 2.30 6.99
CA GLU A 62 -5.51 3.23 6.17
C GLU A 62 -4.69 2.44 5.13
N ILE A 63 -4.78 2.85 3.88
CA ILE A 63 -4.13 2.25 2.70
C ILE A 63 -3.35 3.34 1.97
N TYR A 64 -2.15 2.99 1.52
CA TYR A 64 -1.25 3.85 0.75
C TYR A 64 -1.21 3.37 -0.70
N ILE A 65 -1.66 4.20 -1.63
CA ILE A 65 -1.70 3.88 -3.06
C ILE A 65 -0.47 4.48 -3.74
N ARG A 66 0.22 3.67 -4.55
CA ARG A 66 1.34 4.13 -5.38
C ARG A 66 0.80 4.92 -6.56
N LEU A 67 1.30 6.13 -6.73
CA LEU A 67 0.96 7.03 -7.83
C LEU A 67 2.22 7.46 -8.58
N ALA A 68 2.07 7.86 -9.84
CA ALA A 68 3.17 8.52 -10.54
C ALA A 68 3.42 9.90 -9.92
N ALA A 69 4.68 10.34 -9.92
CA ALA A 69 5.04 11.66 -9.41
C ALA A 69 4.30 12.79 -10.15
N SER A 70 3.98 12.57 -11.44
CA SER A 70 3.17 13.48 -12.26
C SER A 70 1.74 13.65 -11.75
N ASP A 71 1.17 12.60 -11.16
CA ASP A 71 -0.24 12.57 -10.73
C ASP A 71 -0.42 13.25 -9.37
N LEU A 72 0.64 13.29 -8.55
CA LEU A 72 0.62 13.92 -7.23
C LEU A 72 0.59 15.46 -7.28
N GLY A 73 0.53 16.07 -8.47
CA GLY A 73 0.50 17.54 -8.63
C GLY A 73 1.73 18.25 -8.06
N MET A 74 2.72 17.50 -7.58
CA MET A 74 4.03 18.00 -7.24
C MET A 74 4.70 18.40 -8.55
N LYS A 75 4.61 19.68 -8.88
CA LYS A 75 5.54 20.30 -9.82
C LYS A 75 6.94 19.94 -9.32
N LEU A 76 7.52 18.89 -9.86
CA LEU A 76 8.96 18.68 -9.84
C LEU A 76 9.50 19.96 -10.44
N SER A 77 9.98 20.87 -9.58
CA SER A 77 10.72 22.04 -10.02
C SER A 77 11.91 21.48 -10.78
N LYS A 78 11.75 21.41 -12.10
CA LYS A 78 12.80 21.10 -13.06
C LYS A 78 13.88 22.15 -12.80
N LYS A 79 14.92 21.77 -12.07
CA LYS A 79 16.20 22.45 -12.18
C LYS A 79 16.76 22.02 -13.54
N ILE A 80 16.52 22.87 -14.54
CA ILE A 80 17.36 22.96 -15.73
C ILE A 80 18.68 23.58 -15.29
#